data_AF-A0A974AC26-F1
#
_entry.id   AF-A0A974AC26-F1
#
_cell.length_a   1.000
_cell.length_b   1.000
_cell.length_c   1.000
_cell.angle_alpha   90.00
_cell.angle_beta   90.00
_cell.angle_gamma   90.00
#
_symmetry.space_group_name_H-M   'P 1'
#
loop_
_entity.id
_entity.type
_entity.pdbx_description
1 polymer ?
#
loop_
_entity_poly.entity_id
_entity_poly.type
_entity_poly.pdbx_seq_one_letter_code
_entity_poly.pdbx_strand_id
1 'polypeptide(L)'
;MPEAGDVALVRRGALRSLAIRCPDGCGEVISVNLDPRTGPAWKLYDREDSLTLFPSVWRESGCEAHFILWRNRLIWCDVSDPHSWRSEELKRRIHKLLPAPGLQHAHYADLAMQLDVIPWEALWTCQALVADRVAVPSEKGSRFGLASAPNAPRSSKVDRTA
;
A
#
# COMPACT_ATOMS: atom_id res chain seq x y z
N MET A 1 8.10 -25.05 18.94
CA MET A 1 8.22 -25.33 17.49
C MET A 1 7.71 -24.12 16.74
N PRO A 2 8.12 -23.86 15.48
CA PRO A 2 7.62 -22.71 14.73
C PRO A 2 6.09 -22.80 14.52
N GLU A 3 5.39 -21.72 14.80
CA GLU A 3 3.94 -21.56 14.66
C GLU A 3 3.56 -20.91 13.33
N ALA A 4 2.28 -21.00 12.94
CA ALA A 4 1.79 -20.37 11.72
C ALA A 4 2.01 -18.85 11.78
N GLY A 5 2.60 -18.29 10.72
CA GLY A 5 2.99 -16.88 10.67
C GLY A 5 4.36 -16.57 11.27
N ASP A 6 5.07 -17.53 11.88
CA ASP A 6 6.44 -17.31 12.34
C ASP A 6 7.36 -16.95 11.18
N VAL A 7 8.26 -16.00 11.44
CA VAL A 7 9.15 -15.43 10.43
C VAL A 7 10.61 -15.56 10.86
N ALA A 8 11.47 -15.98 9.92
CA ALA A 8 12.91 -15.98 10.09
C ALA A 8 13.59 -15.20 8.96
N LEU A 9 14.43 -14.23 9.32
CA LEU A 9 15.24 -13.46 8.39
C LEU A 9 16.57 -14.15 8.12
N VAL A 10 16.86 -14.47 6.86
CA VAL A 10 18.10 -15.11 6.45
C VAL A 10 19.10 -14.06 5.95
N ARG A 11 20.21 -13.93 6.67
CA ARG A 11 21.33 -13.04 6.31
C ARG A 11 22.60 -13.85 6.07
N ARG A 12 23.28 -13.60 4.94
CA ARG A 12 24.59 -14.17 4.60
C ARG A 12 25.44 -13.11 3.91
N GLY A 13 26.13 -12.29 4.69
CA GLY A 13 26.83 -11.07 4.26
C GLY A 13 25.89 -9.94 3.81
N ALA A 14 24.72 -10.28 3.25
CA ALA A 14 23.62 -9.41 2.88
C ALA A 14 22.29 -10.10 3.19
N LEU A 15 21.17 -9.38 3.07
CA LEU A 15 19.82 -9.97 3.10
C LEU A 15 19.67 -10.98 1.96
N ARG A 16 19.13 -12.16 2.25
CA ARG A 16 18.94 -13.23 1.27
C ARG A 16 17.48 -13.57 1.09
N SER A 17 16.82 -13.97 2.16
CA SER A 17 15.42 -14.37 2.12
C SER A 17 14.72 -14.14 3.43
N LEU A 18 13.40 -14.13 3.37
CA LEU A 18 12.51 -14.22 4.51
C LEU A 18 11.80 -15.57 4.43
N ALA A 19 11.99 -16.42 5.44
CA ALA A 19 11.24 -17.66 5.57
C ALA A 19 10.03 -17.41 6.47
N ILE A 20 8.84 -17.73 5.97
CA ILE A 20 7.57 -17.52 6.68
C ILE A 20 6.88 -18.88 6.79
N ARG A 21 6.57 -19.33 8.01
CA ARG A 21 5.69 -20.48 8.19
C ARG A 21 4.30 -20.07 7.71
N CYS A 22 3.73 -20.80 6.76
CA CYS A 22 2.53 -20.37 6.06
C CYS A 22 1.41 -20.01 7.06
N PRO A 23 0.88 -18.79 7.02
CA PRO A 23 -0.04 -18.30 8.04
C PRO A 23 -1.46 -18.86 7.94
N ASP A 24 -1.77 -19.56 6.87
CA ASP A 24 -3.02 -20.31 6.71
C ASP A 24 -3.09 -21.60 7.56
N GLY A 25 -1.95 -22.04 8.12
CA GLY A 25 -1.83 -23.27 8.90
C GLY A 25 -1.52 -24.54 8.09
N CYS A 26 -1.29 -24.48 6.76
CA CYS A 26 -0.97 -25.67 5.96
C CYS A 26 0.36 -26.34 6.33
N GLY A 27 1.21 -25.62 7.08
CA GLY A 27 2.49 -26.13 7.58
C GLY A 27 3.65 -26.00 6.60
N GLU A 28 3.44 -25.45 5.41
CA GLU A 28 4.53 -25.15 4.48
C GLU A 28 5.35 -23.93 4.89
N VAL A 29 6.55 -23.78 4.31
CA VAL A 29 7.39 -22.59 4.50
C VAL A 29 7.46 -21.82 3.19
N ILE A 30 6.96 -20.59 3.21
CA ILE A 30 7.09 -19.65 2.10
C ILE A 30 8.46 -18.99 2.20
N SER A 31 9.28 -19.15 1.16
CA SER A 31 10.57 -18.46 1.04
C SER A 31 10.42 -17.26 0.12
N VAL A 32 10.54 -16.05 0.68
CA VAL A 32 10.52 -14.80 -0.06
C VAL A 32 11.94 -14.38 -0.40
N ASN A 33 12.22 -14.11 -1.68
CA ASN A 33 13.51 -13.58 -2.10
C ASN A 33 13.66 -12.10 -1.67
N LEU A 34 14.75 -11.78 -0.98
CA LEU A 34 15.14 -10.40 -0.62
C LEU A 34 16.40 -9.94 -1.35
N ASP A 35 17.03 -10.80 -2.14
CA ASP A 35 18.26 -10.49 -2.87
C ASP A 35 17.93 -10.15 -4.34
N PRO A 36 18.00 -8.86 -4.74
CA PRO A 36 17.67 -8.46 -6.12
C PRO A 36 18.66 -9.00 -7.16
N ARG A 37 19.82 -9.54 -6.73
CA ARG A 37 20.81 -10.11 -7.66
C ARG A 37 20.40 -11.50 -8.16
N THR A 38 19.47 -12.17 -7.49
CA THR A 38 19.06 -13.55 -7.79
C THR A 38 17.69 -13.63 -8.48
N GLY A 39 17.08 -12.49 -8.80
CA GLY A 39 15.78 -12.42 -9.48
C GLY A 39 14.86 -11.35 -8.88
N PRO A 40 13.56 -11.38 -9.22
CA PRO A 40 12.56 -10.52 -8.56
C PRO A 40 12.65 -10.67 -7.04
N ALA A 41 12.70 -9.54 -6.34
CA ALA A 41 12.93 -9.49 -4.91
C ALA A 41 11.97 -8.52 -4.25
N TRP A 42 11.54 -8.90 -3.04
CA TRP A 42 10.77 -8.04 -2.18
C TRP A 42 11.72 -7.06 -1.48
N LYS A 43 11.21 -5.86 -1.23
CA LYS A 43 11.86 -4.89 -0.35
C LYS A 43 11.40 -5.15 1.07
N LEU A 44 12.36 -5.33 1.97
CA LEU A 44 12.13 -5.38 3.41
C LEU A 44 12.40 -3.98 3.99
N TYR A 45 11.38 -3.41 4.63
CA TYR A 45 11.50 -2.19 5.41
C TYR A 45 11.56 -2.58 6.88
N ASP A 46 12.59 -2.09 7.55
CA ASP A 46 12.80 -2.22 8.99
C ASP A 46 12.72 -0.81 9.58
N ARG A 47 11.63 -0.53 10.29
CA ARG A 47 11.26 0.79 10.84
C ARG A 47 10.55 0.59 12.17
N GLU A 48 10.94 1.36 13.19
CA GLU A 48 10.30 1.30 14.52
C GLU A 48 10.29 -0.13 15.11
N ASP A 49 11.39 -0.88 14.94
CA ASP A 49 11.51 -2.29 15.34
C ASP A 49 10.44 -3.21 14.73
N SER A 50 9.92 -2.81 13.56
CA SER A 50 8.87 -3.52 12.85
C SER A 50 9.25 -3.81 11.40
N LEU A 51 8.99 -5.05 10.99
CA LEU A 51 9.24 -5.53 9.64
C LEU A 51 8.02 -5.32 8.77
N THR A 52 8.25 -4.77 7.58
CA THR A 52 7.27 -4.65 6.52
C THR A 52 7.86 -5.15 5.21
N LEU A 53 7.10 -5.95 4.48
CA LEU A 53 7.49 -6.49 3.18
C LEU A 53 6.69 -5.81 2.07
N PHE A 54 7.34 -5.48 0.95
CA PHE A 54 6.69 -4.95 -0.25
C PHE A 54 7.24 -5.62 -1.52
N PRO A 55 6.40 -6.04 -2.49
CA PRO A 55 4.93 -6.01 -2.50
C PRO A 55 4.29 -7.12 -1.63
N SER A 56 3.03 -7.48 -1.89
CA SER A 56 2.35 -8.56 -1.14
C SER A 56 3.01 -9.90 -1.42
N VAL A 57 2.85 -10.86 -0.52
CA VAL A 57 3.20 -12.26 -0.75
C VAL A 57 1.97 -12.94 -1.33
N TRP A 58 2.09 -13.49 -2.54
CA TRP A 58 1.06 -14.33 -3.13
C TRP A 58 1.70 -15.65 -3.54
N ARG A 59 1.14 -16.73 -3.01
CA ARG A 59 1.50 -18.09 -3.43
C ARG A 59 0.56 -18.50 -4.56
N GLU A 60 1.09 -18.79 -5.75
CA GLU A 60 0.27 -19.16 -6.91
C GLU A 60 -0.14 -20.65 -6.92
N SER A 61 0.33 -21.43 -5.96
CA SER A 61 0.09 -22.88 -5.87
C SER A 61 -0.10 -23.34 -4.43
N GLY A 62 -0.65 -24.54 -4.26
CA GLY A 62 -0.91 -25.12 -2.94
C GLY A 62 -2.08 -24.41 -2.26
N CYS A 63 -1.82 -23.81 -1.11
CA CYS A 63 -2.86 -23.14 -0.31
C CYS A 63 -3.25 -21.74 -0.79
N GLU A 64 -2.58 -21.22 -1.83
CA GLU A 64 -2.91 -19.95 -2.46
C GLU A 64 -2.91 -18.72 -1.54
N ALA A 65 -2.20 -18.80 -0.41
CA ALA A 65 -2.15 -17.72 0.57
C ALA A 65 -1.72 -16.38 -0.05
N HIS A 66 -2.54 -15.33 0.16
CA HIS A 66 -2.29 -13.97 -0.31
C HIS A 66 -2.38 -12.95 0.83
N PHE A 67 -1.24 -12.42 1.24
CA PHE A 67 -1.16 -11.53 2.40
C PHE A 67 -0.06 -10.47 2.26
N ILE A 68 -0.12 -9.48 3.14
CA ILE A 68 0.88 -8.42 3.32
C ILE A 68 1.47 -8.59 4.73
N LEU A 69 2.80 -8.60 4.83
CA LEU A 69 3.50 -8.41 6.10
C LEU A 69 3.72 -6.91 6.30
N TRP A 70 3.03 -6.30 7.26
CA TRP A 70 3.12 -4.88 7.58
C TRP A 70 3.21 -4.67 9.09
N ARG A 71 4.29 -4.01 9.53
CA ARG A 71 4.62 -3.73 10.94
C ARG A 71 4.46 -4.96 11.85
N ASN A 72 5.10 -6.08 11.49
CA ASN A 72 5.01 -7.38 12.17
C ASN A 72 3.60 -8.00 12.21
N ARG A 73 2.66 -7.51 11.39
CA ARG A 73 1.30 -8.06 11.27
C ARG A 73 1.05 -8.60 9.87
N LEU A 74 0.27 -9.68 9.79
CA LEU A 74 -0.19 -10.24 8.53
C LEU A 74 -1.58 -9.71 8.22
N ILE A 75 -1.74 -9.08 7.06
CA ILE A 75 -3.00 -8.57 6.53
C ILE A 75 -3.35 -9.39 5.31
N TRP A 76 -4.49 -10.09 5.36
CA TRP A 76 -4.97 -10.90 4.25
C TRP A 76 -5.59 -10.03 3.15
N CYS A 77 -5.32 -10.36 1.89
CA CYS A 77 -5.76 -9.55 0.73
C CYS A 77 -7.17 -9.89 0.23
N ASP A 78 -7.70 -11.06 0.62
CA ASP A 78 -9.04 -11.57 0.29
C ASP A 78 -10.11 -11.12 1.30
N VAL A 79 -9.71 -10.75 2.52
CA VAL A 79 -10.59 -10.18 3.53
C VAL A 79 -10.54 -8.65 3.44
N SER A 80 -11.71 -8.03 3.35
CA SER A 80 -11.89 -6.57 3.36
C SER A 80 -11.57 -5.96 4.73
N ASP A 81 -10.29 -5.90 5.12
CA ASP A 81 -9.85 -5.08 6.26
C ASP A 81 -8.81 -4.03 5.84
N PRO A 82 -9.25 -2.87 5.31
CA PRO A 82 -8.36 -1.77 5.02
C PRO A 82 -8.20 -0.89 6.26
N HIS A 83 -7.26 -1.29 7.11
CA HIS A 83 -6.37 -0.41 7.88
C HIS A 83 -7.00 0.41 9.01
N SER A 84 -6.74 -0.03 10.24
CA SER A 84 -6.80 0.85 11.44
C SER A 84 -5.72 1.94 11.43
N TRP A 85 -4.74 1.86 10.52
CA TRP A 85 -3.69 2.86 10.39
C TRP A 85 -4.10 4.02 9.49
N ARG A 86 -4.26 5.20 10.10
CA ARG A 86 -4.53 6.45 9.41
C ARG A 86 -3.63 7.53 10.00
N SER A 87 -2.67 8.00 9.22
CA SER A 87 -1.85 9.16 9.57
C SER A 87 -2.42 10.40 8.89
N GLU A 88 -3.08 11.26 9.66
CA GLU A 88 -3.58 12.56 9.16
C GLU A 88 -2.44 13.48 8.71
N GLU A 89 -1.24 13.34 9.30
CA GLU A 89 -0.06 14.04 8.82
C GLU A 89 0.38 13.53 7.44
N LEU A 90 0.43 12.21 7.24
CA LEU A 90 0.78 11.67 5.93
C LEU A 90 -0.28 12.02 4.87
N LYS A 91 -1.58 12.00 5.21
CA LYS A 91 -2.65 12.51 4.34
C LYS A 91 -2.37 13.93 3.88
N ARG A 92 -2.04 14.85 4.80
CA ARG A 92 -1.69 16.24 4.47
C ARG A 92 -0.48 16.33 3.55
N ARG A 93 0.57 15.56 3.82
CA ARG A 93 1.80 15.55 3.01
C ARG A 93 1.55 15.02 1.60
N ILE A 94 0.83 13.90 1.45
CA ILE A 94 0.47 13.33 0.15
C ILE A 94 -0.45 14.27 -0.61
N HIS A 95 -1.48 14.83 0.03
CA HIS A 95 -2.39 15.78 -0.60
C HIS A 95 -1.64 16.96 -1.26
N LYS A 96 -0.60 17.50 -0.61
CA LYS A 96 0.23 18.59 -1.16
C LYS A 96 1.04 18.19 -2.40
N LEU A 97 1.34 16.90 -2.57
CA LEU A 97 2.13 16.39 -3.70
C LEU A 97 1.24 15.86 -4.84
N LEU A 98 -0.05 15.67 -4.60
CA LEU A 98 -0.94 15.18 -5.64
C LEU A 98 -1.08 16.21 -6.77
N PRO A 99 -0.97 15.78 -8.03
CA PRO A 99 -1.17 16.66 -9.18
C PRO A 99 -2.57 17.29 -9.18
N ALA A 100 -2.65 18.55 -9.60
CA ALA A 100 -3.91 19.27 -9.75
C ALA A 100 -4.85 18.58 -10.76
N PRO A 101 -6.18 18.82 -10.68
CA PRO A 101 -7.13 18.22 -11.62
C PRO A 101 -6.75 18.51 -13.07
N GLY A 102 -6.79 17.48 -13.93
CA GLY A 102 -6.42 17.57 -15.34
C GLY A 102 -4.93 17.36 -15.64
N LEU A 103 -4.07 17.29 -14.62
CA LEU A 103 -2.67 16.88 -14.79
C LEU A 103 -2.51 15.36 -14.71
N GLN A 104 -1.39 14.85 -15.21
CA GLN A 104 -1.06 13.43 -15.14
C GLN A 104 -0.94 12.98 -13.69
N HIS A 105 -1.66 11.90 -13.34
CA HIS A 105 -1.64 11.31 -11.99
C HIS A 105 -0.24 10.81 -11.59
N ALA A 106 0.12 11.04 -10.32
CA ALA A 106 1.36 10.57 -9.71
C ALA A 106 1.22 9.11 -9.26
N HIS A 107 2.26 8.30 -9.44
CA HIS A 107 2.25 6.91 -8.96
C HIS A 107 2.52 6.87 -7.45
N TYR A 108 1.81 6.01 -6.70
CA TYR A 108 1.96 5.98 -5.23
C TYR A 108 3.40 5.65 -4.79
N ALA A 109 4.12 4.82 -5.56
CA ALA A 109 5.50 4.46 -5.23
C ALA A 109 6.47 5.65 -5.38
N ASP A 110 6.19 6.58 -6.29
CA ASP A 110 6.99 7.80 -6.46
C ASP A 110 6.75 8.74 -5.29
N LEU A 111 5.48 8.88 -4.86
CA LEU A 111 5.11 9.63 -3.66
C LEU A 111 5.77 9.04 -2.39
N ALA A 112 5.79 7.71 -2.28
CA ALA A 112 6.43 7.01 -1.17
C ALA A 112 7.93 7.31 -1.11
N MET A 113 8.61 7.25 -2.25
CA MET A 113 10.02 7.58 -2.38
C MET A 113 10.29 9.06 -2.04
N GLN A 114 9.47 9.99 -2.54
CA GLN A 114 9.64 11.42 -2.27
C GLN A 114 9.42 11.79 -0.81
N LEU A 115 8.54 11.09 -0.11
CA LEU A 115 8.20 11.35 1.30
C LEU A 115 9.01 10.51 2.30
N ASP A 116 9.86 9.59 1.81
CA ASP A 116 10.55 8.56 2.59
C ASP A 116 9.59 7.77 3.50
N VAL A 117 8.52 7.25 2.91
CA VAL A 117 7.55 6.39 3.60
C VAL A 117 7.45 5.03 2.92
N ILE A 118 6.87 4.06 3.63
CA ILE A 118 6.69 2.72 3.08
C ILE A 118 5.64 2.79 1.93
N PRO A 119 5.83 2.10 0.79
CA PRO A 119 4.89 2.18 -0.34
C PRO A 119 3.44 1.82 0.00
N TRP A 120 3.22 0.88 0.93
CA TRP A 120 1.89 0.57 1.44
C TRP A 120 1.21 1.77 2.10
N GLU A 121 1.96 2.52 2.91
CA GLU A 121 1.44 3.70 3.61
C GLU A 121 1.01 4.77 2.61
N ALA A 122 1.78 4.99 1.55
CA ALA A 122 1.41 5.91 0.48
C ALA A 122 0.18 5.43 -0.30
N LEU A 123 0.13 4.15 -0.68
CA LEU A 123 -1.01 3.57 -1.40
C LEU A 123 -2.31 3.68 -0.61
N TRP A 124 -2.30 3.23 0.65
CA TRP A 124 -3.47 3.25 1.52
C TRP A 124 -3.91 4.67 1.87
N THR A 125 -2.96 5.60 2.02
CA THR A 125 -3.28 7.02 2.20
C THR A 125 -3.94 7.61 0.96
N CYS A 126 -3.47 7.28 -0.24
CA CYS A 126 -4.11 7.70 -1.48
C CYS A 126 -5.53 7.12 -1.60
N GLN A 127 -5.72 5.84 -1.29
CA GLN A 127 -7.04 5.21 -1.25
C GLN A 127 -7.97 5.87 -0.22
N ALA A 128 -7.46 6.25 0.95
CA ALA A 128 -8.23 7.00 1.94
C ALA A 128 -8.64 8.38 1.41
N LEU A 129 -7.75 9.11 0.72
CA LEU A 129 -8.10 10.39 0.08
C LEU A 129 -9.15 10.23 -1.02
N VAL A 130 -9.17 9.09 -1.72
CA VAL A 130 -10.23 8.75 -2.69
C VAL A 130 -11.55 8.49 -1.96
N ALA A 131 -11.54 7.73 -0.86
CA ALA A 131 -12.73 7.48 -0.04
C ALA A 131 -13.30 8.79 0.54
N ASP A 132 -12.43 9.72 0.92
CA ASP A 132 -12.77 11.07 1.40
C ASP A 132 -13.19 12.03 0.25
N ARG A 133 -13.20 11.55 -1.01
CA ARG A 133 -13.50 12.32 -2.24
C ARG A 133 -12.56 13.51 -2.51
N VAL A 134 -11.37 13.48 -1.93
CA VAL A 134 -10.32 14.49 -2.11
C VAL A 134 -9.44 14.18 -3.34
N ALA A 135 -9.28 12.90 -3.66
CA ALA A 135 -8.46 12.42 -4.77
C ALA A 135 -9.25 11.50 -5.71
N VAL A 136 -8.72 11.28 -6.91
CA VAL A 136 -9.23 10.32 -7.89
C VAL A 136 -8.13 9.33 -8.31
N PRO A 137 -8.44 8.02 -8.42
CA PRO A 137 -7.49 7.03 -8.89
C PRO A 137 -7.46 6.94 -10.41
N SER A 138 -6.36 6.43 -10.97
CA SER A 138 -6.34 5.85 -12.32
C SER A 138 -7.14 4.55 -12.36
N GLU A 139 -7.50 4.06 -13.55
CA GLU A 139 -8.17 2.77 -13.76
C GLU A 139 -7.49 1.60 -13.02
N LYS A 140 -6.16 1.50 -13.09
CA LYS A 140 -5.38 0.44 -12.42
C LYS A 140 -5.20 0.66 -10.90
N GLY A 141 -5.72 1.74 -10.33
CA GLY A 141 -5.60 2.05 -8.90
C GLY A 141 -4.19 2.37 -8.39
N SER A 142 -3.19 2.52 -9.27
CA SER A 142 -1.78 2.75 -8.88
C SER A 142 -1.32 4.21 -8.99
N ARG A 143 -2.12 5.07 -9.63
CA ARG A 143 -1.82 6.50 -9.77
C ARG A 143 -2.97 7.35 -9.28
N PHE A 144 -2.67 8.50 -8.71
CA PHE A 144 -3.64 9.39 -8.06
C PHE A 144 -3.42 10.86 -8.45
N GLY A 145 -4.52 11.61 -8.49
CA GLY A 145 -4.53 13.07 -8.66
C GLY A 145 -5.62 13.70 -7.78
N LEU A 146 -5.58 15.01 -7.61
CA LEU A 146 -6.62 15.74 -6.87
C LEU A 146 -7.95 15.67 -7.63
N ALA A 147 -9.04 15.50 -6.88
CA ALA A 147 -10.38 15.60 -7.44
C ALA A 147 -10.66 17.06 -7.84
N SER A 148 -11.38 17.27 -8.94
CA SER A 148 -11.96 18.58 -9.23
C SER A 148 -12.89 18.97 -8.09
N ALA A 149 -12.86 20.24 -7.68
CA ALA A 149 -13.84 20.74 -6.72
C ALA A 149 -15.25 20.39 -7.23
N PRO A 150 -16.18 19.96 -6.36
CA PRO A 150 -17.56 19.81 -6.78
C PRO A 150 -17.99 21.15 -7.37
N ASN A 151 -18.49 21.13 -8.62
CA ASN A 151 -19.02 22.32 -9.26
C ASN A 151 -19.97 22.99 -8.27
N ALA A 152 -19.68 24.23 -7.88
CA ALA A 152 -20.68 25.06 -7.21
C ALA A 152 -21.94 25.03 -8.08
N PRO A 153 -23.15 24.85 -7.51
CA PRO A 153 -24.35 24.89 -8.31
C PRO A 153 -24.34 26.19 -9.11
N ARG A 154 -24.50 26.09 -10.44
CA ARG A 154 -24.69 27.25 -11.29
C ARG A 154 -25.81 28.05 -10.65
N SER A 155 -25.52 29.28 -10.22
CA SER A 155 -26.55 30.24 -9.85
C SER A 155 -27.49 30.33 -11.06
N SER A 156 -28.63 29.66 -10.97
CA SER A 156 -29.78 29.97 -11.80
C SER A 156 -30.09 31.42 -11.46
N LYS A 157 -29.81 32.33 -12.40
CA LYS A 157 -30.38 33.66 -12.34
C LYS A 157 -31.88 33.47 -12.18
N VAL A 158 -32.37 33.93 -11.04
CA VAL A 158 -33.78 34.17 -10.79
C VAL A 158 -34.18 35.30 -11.74
N ASP A 159 -34.80 34.98 -12.86
CA ASP A 159 -35.64 35.96 -13.53
C ASP A 159 -36.99 35.97 -12.82
N ARG A 160 -37.08 36.90 -11.86
CA ARG A 160 -38.33 37.43 -11.34
C ARG A 160 -38.84 38.47 -12.33
N THR A 161 -40.17 38.48 -12.48
CA THR A 161 -41.04 39.58 -12.97
C THR A 161 -40.93 39.89 -14.47
N ALA A 162 -42.03 40.11 -15.23
CA ALA A 162 -43.42 40.42 -14.87
C ALA A 162 -44.39 39.83 -15.92
#